data_AF-A0A7C2B3I3-F1
#
_entry.id   AF-A0A7C2B3I3-F1
#
_cell.length_a   1.000
_cell.length_b   1.000
_cell.length_c   1.000
_cell.angle_alpha   90.00
_cell.angle_beta   90.00
_cell.angle_gamma   90.00
#
_symmetry.space_group_name_H-M   'P 1'
#
loop_
_entity.id
_entity.type
_entity.pdbx_description
1 polymer ?
#
loop_
_entity_poly.entity_id
_entity_poly.type
_entity_poly.pdbx_seq_one_letter_code
_entity_poly.pdbx_strand_id
1 'polypeptide(L)'
;MARMIPERRDDEFPSPGEQLFYAACRKQLPDHIVVLHSCRYLIRDPRRWDEDGEIDFLIIDPQRGFLLVEVKDGQIKIQQQRWYRKGQEGQWQPLEESPFTQVMR
;
A
#
# COMPACT_ATOMS: atom_id res chain seq x y z
N MET A 1 -10.09 13.40 -12.43
CA MET A 1 -9.11 12.96 -11.41
C MET A 1 -9.82 11.95 -10.54
N ALA A 2 -9.17 10.85 -10.18
CA ALA A 2 -9.76 9.83 -9.31
C ALA A 2 -10.27 10.42 -7.98
N ARG A 3 -11.29 9.78 -7.42
CA ARG A 3 -11.84 10.13 -6.11
C ARG A 3 -10.95 9.55 -5.02
N MET A 4 -10.21 10.42 -4.32
CA MET A 4 -9.31 10.03 -3.23
C MET A 4 -10.06 10.04 -1.90
N ILE A 5 -9.91 8.99 -1.07
CA ILE A 5 -10.55 8.88 0.24
C ILE A 5 -9.54 8.39 1.30
N PRO A 6 -9.39 9.10 2.43
CA PRO A 6 -9.79 10.50 2.60
C PRO A 6 -9.01 11.39 1.62
N GLU A 7 -9.55 12.58 1.33
CA GLU A 7 -8.70 13.61 0.74
C GLU A 7 -7.62 14.00 1.75
N ARG A 8 -6.36 13.91 1.34
CA ARG A 8 -5.20 14.24 2.18
C ARG A 8 -4.40 15.42 1.64
N ARG A 9 -3.79 16.14 2.58
CA ARG A 9 -2.78 17.16 2.31
C ARG A 9 -1.39 16.54 2.24
N ASP A 10 -0.47 17.24 1.59
CA ASP A 10 0.87 16.74 1.27
C ASP A 10 1.73 16.41 2.52
N ASP A 11 1.39 16.96 3.69
CA ASP A 11 2.05 16.76 4.98
C ASP A 11 1.46 15.62 5.83
N GLU A 12 0.46 14.89 5.31
CA GLU A 12 -0.31 13.87 6.06
C GLU A 12 0.06 12.42 5.69
N PHE A 13 1.20 12.22 5.03
CA PHE A 13 1.67 10.92 4.57
C PHE A 13 2.78 10.36 5.47
N PRO A 14 2.75 9.06 5.79
CA PRO A 14 3.76 8.43 6.64
C PRO A 14 5.11 8.26 5.91
N SER A 15 5.12 8.32 4.58
CA SER A 15 6.32 8.15 3.77
C SER A 15 6.30 9.01 2.48
N PRO A 16 7.46 9.50 2.00
CA PRO A 16 7.56 10.21 0.73
C PRO A 16 7.09 9.40 -0.49
N GLY A 17 7.28 8.08 -0.52
CA GLY A 17 6.79 7.27 -1.64
C GLY A 17 5.28 7.14 -1.66
N GLU A 18 4.62 7.01 -0.51
CA GLU A 18 3.16 7.03 -0.44
C GLU A 18 2.60 8.38 -0.89
N GLN A 19 3.22 9.49 -0.47
CA GLN A 19 2.86 10.82 -0.95
C GLN A 19 2.97 10.91 -2.49
N LEU A 20 4.09 10.44 -3.06
CA LEU A 20 4.33 10.44 -4.50
C LEU A 20 3.29 9.58 -5.23
N PHE A 21 2.99 8.39 -4.70
CA PHE A 21 2.02 7.46 -5.29
C PHE A 21 0.60 8.01 -5.22
N TYR A 22 0.19 8.57 -4.09
CA TYR A 22 -1.09 9.24 -3.92
C TYR A 22 -1.25 10.39 -4.94
N ALA A 23 -0.24 11.24 -5.07
CA ALA A 23 -0.26 12.35 -6.01
C ALA A 23 -0.34 11.88 -7.47
N ALA A 24 0.38 10.80 -7.82
CA ALA A 24 0.31 10.16 -9.13
C ALA A 24 -1.10 9.61 -9.40
N CYS A 25 -1.69 8.89 -8.45
CA CYS A 25 -3.06 8.38 -8.54
C CYS A 25 -4.06 9.50 -8.79
N ARG A 26 -4.06 10.53 -7.93
CA ARG A 26 -4.94 11.71 -8.04
C ARG A 26 -4.85 12.36 -9.42
N LYS A 27 -3.62 12.54 -9.93
CA LYS A 27 -3.37 13.25 -11.19
C LYS A 27 -3.70 12.42 -12.42
N GLN A 28 -3.40 11.11 -12.41
CA GLN A 28 -3.35 10.29 -13.62
C GLN A 28 -4.56 9.35 -13.77
N LEU A 29 -5.22 8.96 -12.67
CA LEU A 29 -6.35 8.05 -12.74
C LEU A 29 -7.65 8.80 -13.10
N PRO A 30 -8.56 8.15 -13.85
CA PRO A 30 -9.83 8.74 -14.24
C PRO A 30 -10.78 8.87 -13.05
N ASP A 31 -11.80 9.72 -13.18
CA ASP A 31 -12.74 10.10 -12.12
C ASP A 31 -13.65 8.98 -11.61
N HIS A 32 -13.91 7.95 -12.42
CA HIS A 32 -14.65 6.77 -12.00
C HIS A 32 -13.85 5.85 -11.06
N ILE A 33 -12.53 6.04 -10.94
CA ILE A 33 -11.69 5.28 -10.02
C ILE A 33 -11.78 5.90 -8.61
N VAL A 34 -11.96 5.03 -7.62
CA VAL A 34 -11.87 5.40 -6.21
C VAL A 34 -10.57 4.85 -5.63
N VAL A 35 -9.82 5.69 -4.91
CA VAL A 35 -8.60 5.28 -4.21
C VAL A 35 -8.80 5.50 -2.72
N LEU A 36 -8.80 4.42 -1.94
CA LEU A 36 -8.77 4.49 -0.49
C LEU A 36 -7.31 4.42 -0.03
N HIS A 37 -6.85 5.42 0.72
CA HIS A 37 -5.50 5.46 1.29
C HIS A 37 -5.54 5.15 2.79
N SER A 38 -4.61 4.32 3.27
CA SER A 38 -4.56 3.82 4.66
C SER A 38 -5.87 3.10 5.00
N CYS A 39 -6.21 2.11 4.17
CA CYS A 39 -7.46 1.35 4.28
C CYS A 39 -7.34 0.29 5.36
N ARG A 40 -7.99 0.51 6.50
CA ARG A 40 -8.08 -0.47 7.58
C ARG A 40 -9.22 -1.45 7.38
N TYR A 41 -8.97 -2.70 7.72
CA TYR A 41 -9.96 -3.77 7.65
C TYR A 41 -9.82 -4.72 8.84
N LEU A 42 -10.87 -5.51 9.05
CA LEU A 42 -10.95 -6.52 10.10
C LEU A 42 -11.36 -7.84 9.45
N ILE A 43 -10.52 -8.86 9.58
CA ILE A 43 -10.89 -10.23 9.23
C ILE A 43 -11.48 -10.89 10.46
N ARG A 44 -12.73 -11.34 10.31
CA ARG A 44 -13.42 -12.09 11.36
C ARG A 44 -13.34 -13.57 11.05
N ASP A 45 -12.74 -14.33 11.94
CA ASP A 45 -12.68 -15.80 11.86
C ASP A 45 -13.36 -16.41 13.10
N PRO A 46 -14.47 -17.15 12.95
CA PRO A 46 -15.14 -17.78 14.09
C PRO A 46 -14.32 -18.86 14.80
N ARG A 47 -13.17 -19.26 14.25
CA ARG A 47 -12.26 -20.28 14.82
C ARG A 47 -10.95 -19.68 15.35
N ARG A 48 -10.70 -18.39 15.14
CA ARG A 48 -9.48 -17.69 15.56
C ARG A 48 -9.84 -16.35 16.21
N TRP A 49 -8.83 -15.60 16.60
CA TRP A 49 -9.02 -14.20 16.98
C TRP A 49 -9.25 -13.37 15.72
N ASP A 50 -10.04 -12.30 15.84
CA ASP A 50 -10.16 -11.33 14.76
C ASP A 50 -8.78 -10.71 14.48
N GLU A 51 -8.43 -10.56 13.20
CA GLU A 51 -7.15 -10.00 12.74
C GLU A 51 -7.41 -8.62 12.11
N ASP A 52 -6.69 -7.61 12.58
CA ASP A 52 -6.70 -6.27 11.99
C ASP A 52 -5.56 -6.09 11.00
N GLY A 53 -5.85 -5.39 9.91
CA GLY A 53 -4.88 -5.10 8.87
C GLY A 53 -5.07 -3.72 8.25
N GLU A 54 -4.03 -3.25 7.59
CA GLU A 54 -4.02 -2.00 6.86
C GLU A 54 -3.38 -2.21 5.48
N ILE A 55 -4.02 -1.69 4.44
CA ILE A 55 -3.47 -1.62 3.08
C ILE A 55 -3.18 -0.14 2.79
N ASP A 56 -1.97 0.16 2.31
CA ASP A 56 -1.59 1.53 1.96
C ASP A 56 -2.58 2.13 0.94
N PHE A 57 -2.87 1.42 -0.16
CA PHE A 57 -3.84 1.84 -1.17
C PHE A 57 -4.75 0.71 -1.67
N LEU A 58 -6.06 0.90 -1.56
CA LEU A 58 -7.09 0.11 -2.25
C LEU A 58 -7.62 0.95 -3.43
N ILE A 59 -7.33 0.51 -4.65
CA ILE A 59 -7.81 1.15 -5.89
C ILE A 59 -9.00 0.37 -6.43
N ILE A 60 -10.12 1.04 -6.67
CA ILE A 60 -11.38 0.41 -7.07
C ILE A 60 -11.80 0.97 -8.43
N ASP A 61 -11.94 0.09 -9.40
CA ASP A 61 -12.61 0.32 -10.68
C ASP A 61 -13.96 -0.42 -10.65
N PRO A 62 -15.10 0.30 -10.63
CA PRO A 62 -16.43 -0.32 -10.58
C PRO A 62 -16.71 -1.32 -11.71
N GLN A 63 -15.98 -1.26 -12.83
CA GLN A 63 -16.16 -2.14 -13.98
C GLN A 63 -15.14 -3.29 -14.04
N ARG A 64 -14.00 -3.16 -13.36
CA ARG A 64 -12.87 -4.11 -13.49
C ARG A 64 -12.46 -4.79 -12.19
N GLY A 65 -12.96 -4.32 -11.05
CA GLY A 65 -12.64 -4.85 -9.73
C GLY A 65 -11.72 -3.92 -8.94
N PHE A 66 -10.76 -4.48 -8.21
CA PHE A 66 -9.89 -3.69 -7.34
C PHE A 66 -8.44 -4.17 -7.35
N LEU A 67 -7.53 -3.29 -6.93
CA LEU A 67 -6.11 -3.54 -6.77
C LEU A 67 -5.68 -3.12 -5.36
N LEU A 68 -4.91 -3.99 -4.71
CA LEU A 68 -4.24 -3.71 -3.44
C LEU A 68 -2.80 -3.34 -3.75
N VAL A 69 -2.36 -2.19 -3.26
CA VAL A 69 -1.00 -1.68 -3.48
C VAL A 69 -0.36 -1.35 -2.14
N GLU A 70 0.83 -1.89 -1.95
CA GLU A 70 1.71 -1.63 -0.83
C GLU A 70 2.94 -0.88 -1.35
N VAL A 71 3.26 0.27 -0.76
CA VAL A 71 4.37 1.13 -1.19
C VAL A 71 5.57 0.87 -0.28
N LYS A 72 6.72 0.58 -0.88
CA LYS A 72 7.99 0.42 -0.15
C LYS A 72 8.99 1.47 -0.58
N ASP A 73 9.39 2.29 0.39
CA ASP A 73 10.37 3.36 0.20
C ASP A 73 11.80 2.87 0.09
N GLY A 74 12.61 3.67 -0.60
CA GLY A 74 14.04 3.44 -0.76
C GLY A 74 14.38 2.38 -1.81
N GLN A 75 15.58 1.81 -1.68
CA GLN A 75 16.04 0.79 -2.63
C GLN A 75 15.57 -0.58 -2.20
N ILE A 76 14.74 -1.19 -3.03
CA ILE A 76 14.20 -2.54 -2.84
C ILE A 76 14.81 -3.46 -3.89
N LYS A 77 15.13 -4.69 -3.50
CA LYS A 77 15.47 -5.77 -4.44
C LYS A 77 14.76 -7.07 -4.05
N ILE A 78 14.57 -7.91 -5.06
CA ILE A 78 14.08 -9.28 -4.88
C ILE A 78 15.21 -10.23 -5.24
N GLN A 79 15.56 -11.14 -4.33
CA GLN A 79 16.55 -12.18 -4.57
C GLN A 79 16.02 -13.49 -4.02
N GLN A 80 15.95 -14.54 -4.86
CA GLN A 80 15.43 -15.85 -4.47
C GLN A 80 14.05 -15.77 -3.79
N GLN A 81 13.13 -15.01 -4.38
CA GLN A 81 11.76 -14.76 -3.87
C GLN A 81 11.70 -14.03 -2.52
N ARG A 82 12.83 -13.57 -1.98
CA ARG A 82 12.89 -12.77 -0.76
C ARG A 82 13.10 -11.31 -1.08
N TRP A 83 12.40 -10.46 -0.33
CA TRP A 83 12.48 -9.02 -0.44
C TRP A 83 13.56 -8.47 0.49
N TYR A 84 14.31 -7.50 -0.01
CA TYR A 84 15.34 -6.81 0.74
C TYR A 84 15.20 -5.30 0.56
N ARG A 85 15.45 -4.55 1.64
CA ARG A 85 15.65 -3.11 1.60
C ARG A 85 17.12 -2.77 1.82
N LYS A 86 17.57 -1.69 1.23
CA LYS A 86 18.90 -1.14 1.52
C LYS A 86 18.83 -0.21 2.72
N GLY A 87 19.61 -0.49 3.76
CA GLY A 87 19.76 0.38 4.92
C GLY A 87 20.57 1.64 4.60
N GLN A 88 20.58 2.58 5.55
CA GLN A 88 21.29 3.87 5.38
C GLN A 88 22.80 3.71 5.18
N GLU A 89 23.40 2.71 5.81
CA GLU A 89 24.82 2.34 5.67
C GLU A 89 25.12 1.50 4.41
N GLY A 90 24.10 1.22 3.59
CA GLY A 90 24.24 0.56 2.30
C GLY A 90 24.11 -0.96 2.31
N GLN A 91 24.01 -1.61 3.48
CA GLN A 91 23.72 -3.04 3.57
C GLN A 91 22.31 -3.38 3.10
N TRP A 92 22.17 -4.56 2.48
CA TRP A 92 20.88 -5.14 2.18
C TRP A 92 20.38 -5.94 3.38
N GLN A 93 19.20 -5.60 3.88
CA GLN A 93 18.53 -6.30 4.96
C GLN A 93 17.25 -6.94 4.41
N PRO A 94 16.96 -8.20 4.75
CA PRO A 94 15.70 -8.80 4.36
C PRO A 94 14.54 -8.03 5.01
N LEU A 95 13.42 -7.92 4.31
CA LEU A 95 12.17 -7.55 4.96
C LEU A 95 11.73 -8.70 5.87
N GLU A 96 11.23 -8.35 7.05
CA GLU A 96 10.63 -9.32 7.98
C GLU A 96 9.42 -10.00 7.34
N GLU A 97 8.63 -9.22 6.59
CA GLU A 97 7.47 -9.66 5.86
C GLU A 97 7.51 -9.16 4.41
N SER A 98 7.01 -9.96 3.47
CA SER A 98 6.92 -9.52 2.08
C SER A 98 5.73 -8.56 1.90
N PRO A 99 5.79 -7.60 0.96
CA PRO A 99 4.65 -6.72 0.66
C PRO A 99 3.38 -7.50 0.31
N PHE A 100 3.51 -8.65 -0.36
CA PHE A 100 2.38 -9.53 -0.66
C PHE A 100 1.76 -10.15 0.58
N THR A 101 2.58 -10.55 1.55
CA THR A 101 2.11 -11.18 2.79
C THR A 101 1.41 -10.15 3.67
N GLN A 102 1.92 -8.92 3.74
CA GLN A 102 1.33 -7.84 4.52
C GLN A 102 -0.10 -7.49 4.09
N VAL A 103 -0.36 -7.53 2.78
CA VAL A 103 -1.70 -7.26 2.19
C VAL A 103 -2.70 -8.40 2.43
N MET A 104 -2.22 -9.62 2.70
CA MET A 104 -3.04 -10.84 2.83
C MET A 104 -3.36 -11.22 4.28
N ARG A 105 -3.02 -10.36 5.24
CA ARG A 105 -3.48 -10.50 6.63
C ARG A 105 -4.96 -10.14 6.75
#